data_AF-A0A931GDN7-F1
#
_entry.id   AF-A0A931GDN7-F1
#
_cell.length_a   1.000
_cell.length_b   1.000
_cell.length_c   1.000
_cell.angle_alpha   90.00
_cell.angle_beta   90.00
_cell.angle_gamma   90.00
#
_symmetry.space_group_name_H-M   'P 1'
#
loop_
_entity.id
_entity.type
_entity.pdbx_description
1 polymer ?
#
loop_
_entity_poly.entity_id
_entity_poly.type
_entity_poly.pdbx_seq_one_letter_code
_entity_poly.pdbx_strand_id
1 'polypeptide(L)'
;LKADLRACAQCHTQSKEWLKDQIFHTQDRTTSLILRAGYGTATCARLFETLHEAQAKGAAVDNAVYSKAKDFYMQAFLRIVFINAENSVGFHNAAEAGRVLGDAVAFAGKSESLLRQLLAGVGMDPGLEVALDLGETLNNRGEAKLNFRPEQEFTDPFGIQDKLLSEHAKGL
;
A
#
# COMPACT_ATOMS: atom_id res chain seq x y z
N LEU A 1 -10.11 -22.64 6.90
CA LEU A 1 -9.06 -22.51 7.95
C LEU A 1 -8.45 -23.88 8.18
N LYS A 2 -7.15 -23.94 8.51
CA LYS A 2 -6.43 -25.22 8.69
C LYS A 2 -6.87 -25.88 10.01
N ALA A 3 -6.87 -27.22 10.04
CA ALA A 3 -7.10 -28.04 11.24
C ALA A 3 -8.40 -27.76 12.03
N ASP A 4 -9.41 -27.18 11.38
CA ASP A 4 -10.79 -27.06 11.88
C ASP A 4 -10.92 -26.33 13.23
N LEU A 5 -10.04 -25.35 13.48
CA LEU A 5 -10.00 -24.51 14.68
C LEU A 5 -9.96 -25.26 16.02
N ARG A 6 -9.46 -26.51 16.03
CA ARG A 6 -9.37 -27.37 17.23
C ARG A 6 -8.64 -26.72 18.41
N ALA A 7 -7.60 -25.92 18.14
CA ALA A 7 -6.86 -25.20 19.16
C ALA A 7 -7.69 -24.07 19.80
N CYS A 8 -8.45 -23.32 18.99
CA CYS A 8 -9.31 -22.23 19.47
C CYS A 8 -10.44 -22.76 20.37
N ALA A 9 -11.01 -23.91 20.02
CA ALA A 9 -12.10 -24.55 20.74
C ALA A 9 -11.73 -25.02 22.17
N GLN A 10 -10.45 -25.01 22.54
CA GLN A 10 -10.02 -25.30 23.91
C GLN A 10 -10.42 -24.20 24.91
N CYS A 11 -10.51 -22.96 24.43
CA CYS A 11 -10.84 -21.79 25.26
C CYS A 11 -12.17 -21.12 24.85
N HIS A 12 -12.62 -21.34 23.63
CA HIS A 12 -13.79 -20.69 23.03
C HIS A 12 -14.92 -21.70 22.79
N THR A 13 -16.09 -21.45 23.38
CA THR A 13 -17.28 -22.30 23.26
C THR A 13 -18.18 -21.93 22.07
N GLN A 14 -17.82 -20.89 21.32
CA GLN A 14 -18.52 -20.46 20.11
C GLN A 14 -18.38 -21.49 18.98
N SER A 15 -19.27 -21.41 17.99
CA SER A 15 -19.19 -22.26 16.80
C SER A 15 -17.94 -21.95 15.96
N LYS A 16 -17.52 -22.93 15.16
CA LYS A 16 -16.39 -22.78 14.25
C LYS A 16 -16.65 -21.71 13.21
N GLU A 17 -17.89 -21.62 12.75
CA GLU A 17 -18.36 -20.60 11.81
C GLU A 17 -18.20 -19.22 12.43
N TRP A 18 -18.64 -19.03 13.67
CA TRP A 18 -18.49 -17.75 14.37
C TRP A 18 -17.02 -17.36 14.53
N LEU A 19 -16.15 -18.29 14.95
CA LEU A 19 -14.72 -18.02 15.09
C LEU A 19 -14.05 -17.69 13.75
N LYS A 20 -14.42 -18.41 12.69
CA LYS A 20 -13.97 -18.16 11.32
C LYS A 20 -14.36 -16.75 10.87
N ASP A 21 -15.60 -16.34 11.14
CA ASP A 21 -16.09 -15.01 10.77
C ASP A 21 -15.34 -13.90 11.52
N GLN A 22 -15.04 -14.08 12.81
CA GLN A 22 -14.22 -13.11 13.56
C GLN A 22 -12.80 -12.96 12.99
N ILE A 23 -12.19 -14.06 12.56
CA ILE A 23 -10.86 -14.05 11.92
C ILE A 23 -10.92 -13.26 10.62
N PHE A 24 -11.80 -13.64 9.69
CA PHE A 24 -11.88 -12.97 8.39
C PHE A 24 -12.31 -11.51 8.50
N HIS A 25 -13.22 -11.19 9.41
CA HIS A 25 -13.61 -9.81 9.72
C HIS A 25 -12.42 -8.90 10.11
N THR A 26 -11.42 -9.45 10.80
CA THR A 26 -10.18 -8.73 11.13
C THR A 26 -9.24 -8.66 9.92
N GLN A 27 -9.07 -9.78 9.22
CA GLN A 27 -8.15 -9.89 8.10
C GLN A 27 -8.60 -9.04 6.91
N ASP A 28 -9.89 -9.01 6.59
CA ASP A 28 -10.43 -8.20 5.50
C ASP A 28 -10.18 -6.70 5.73
N ARG A 29 -10.40 -6.21 6.95
CA ARG A 29 -10.10 -4.82 7.30
C ARG A 29 -8.61 -4.50 7.19
N THR A 30 -7.77 -5.43 7.65
CA THR A 30 -6.32 -5.27 7.60
C THR A 30 -5.85 -5.25 6.14
N THR A 31 -6.29 -6.20 5.32
CA THR A 31 -6.01 -6.25 3.88
C THR A 31 -6.44 -4.97 3.17
N SER A 32 -7.64 -4.45 3.48
CA SER A 32 -8.12 -3.20 2.91
C SER A 32 -7.18 -2.02 3.22
N LEU A 33 -6.73 -1.91 4.47
CA LEU A 33 -5.77 -0.87 4.86
C LEU A 33 -4.37 -1.08 4.28
N ILE A 34 -3.90 -2.34 4.18
CA ILE A 34 -2.64 -2.69 3.50
C ILE A 34 -2.66 -2.19 2.06
N LEU A 35 -3.72 -2.48 1.30
CA LEU A 35 -3.83 -2.10 -0.10
C LEU A 35 -3.84 -0.58 -0.25
N ARG A 36 -4.64 0.13 0.56
CA ARG A 36 -4.70 1.60 0.53
C ARG A 36 -3.35 2.25 0.83
N ALA A 37 -2.70 1.79 1.89
CA ALA A 37 -1.39 2.29 2.26
C ALA A 37 -0.33 1.94 1.19
N GLY A 38 -0.36 0.72 0.67
CA GLY A 38 0.55 0.19 -0.35
C GLY A 38 0.48 0.98 -1.66
N TYR A 39 -0.72 1.13 -2.23
CA TYR A 39 -0.93 1.90 -3.45
C TYR A 39 -0.59 3.39 -3.28
N GLY A 40 -0.94 4.01 -2.15
CA GLY A 40 -0.54 5.40 -1.85
C GLY A 40 0.97 5.56 -1.74
N THR A 41 1.66 4.57 -1.15
CA THR A 41 3.12 4.58 -1.06
C THR A 41 3.79 4.33 -2.41
N ALA A 42 3.24 3.45 -3.25
CA ALA A 42 3.70 3.24 -4.63
C ALA A 42 3.53 4.52 -5.48
N THR A 43 2.41 5.22 -5.31
CA THR A 43 2.15 6.52 -5.94
C THR A 43 3.24 7.53 -5.56
N CYS A 44 3.58 7.62 -4.27
CA CYS A 44 4.68 8.48 -3.81
C CYS A 44 6.03 8.10 -4.47
N ALA A 45 6.31 6.80 -4.63
CA ALA A 45 7.54 6.35 -5.28
C ALA A 45 7.63 6.80 -6.75
N ARG A 46 6.53 6.69 -7.52
CA ARG A 46 6.44 7.19 -8.91
C ARG A 46 6.56 8.71 -9.00
N LEU A 47 6.00 9.45 -8.04
CA LEU A 47 6.17 10.90 -7.96
C LEU A 47 7.63 11.29 -7.66
N PHE A 48 8.34 10.52 -6.82
CA PHE A 48 9.78 10.72 -6.62
C PHE A 48 10.57 10.47 -7.90
N GLU A 49 10.29 9.39 -8.63
CA GLU A 49 10.90 9.09 -9.93
C GLU A 49 10.72 10.26 -10.90
N THR A 50 9.49 10.74 -11.06
CA THR A 50 9.15 11.90 -11.90
C THR A 50 9.93 13.16 -11.49
N LEU A 51 10.02 13.43 -10.18
CA LEU A 51 10.75 14.57 -9.66
C LEU A 51 12.27 14.44 -9.93
N HIS A 52 12.82 13.24 -9.78
CA HIS A 52 14.24 12.97 -10.06
C HIS A 52 14.56 13.14 -11.55
N GLU A 53 13.66 12.74 -12.45
CA GLU A 53 13.80 13.00 -13.88
C GLU A 53 13.81 14.50 -14.20
N ALA A 54 12.95 15.29 -13.54
CA ALA A 54 12.94 16.74 -13.69
C ALA A 54 14.27 17.36 -13.19
N GLN A 55 14.77 16.89 -12.04
CA GLN A 55 16.07 17.31 -11.52
C GLN A 55 17.22 16.98 -12.47
N ALA A 56 17.21 15.78 -13.08
CA ALA A 56 18.21 15.38 -14.07
C ALA A 56 18.20 16.29 -15.32
N LYS A 57 17.07 16.92 -15.62
CA LYS A 57 16.90 17.93 -16.68
C LYS A 57 17.23 19.37 -16.23
N GLY A 58 17.67 19.55 -14.98
CA GLY A 58 18.09 20.84 -14.43
C GLY A 58 17.01 21.60 -13.65
N ALA A 59 15.87 20.97 -13.33
CA ALA A 59 14.85 21.61 -12.50
C ALA A 59 15.35 21.85 -11.07
N ALA A 60 15.16 23.06 -10.57
CA ALA A 60 15.46 23.40 -9.18
C ALA A 60 14.31 22.94 -8.26
N VAL A 61 14.64 22.14 -7.25
CA VAL A 61 13.68 21.59 -6.29
C VAL A 61 13.99 22.13 -4.90
N ASP A 62 12.96 22.51 -4.15
CA ASP A 62 13.12 22.91 -2.75
C ASP A 62 13.53 21.69 -1.90
N ASN A 63 14.80 21.67 -1.48
CA ASN A 63 15.38 20.58 -0.70
C ASN A 63 14.73 20.39 0.68
N ALA A 64 14.20 21.46 1.29
CA ALA A 64 13.55 21.35 2.61
C ALA A 64 12.20 20.64 2.48
N VAL A 65 11.42 20.99 1.45
CA VAL A 65 10.15 20.31 1.15
C VAL A 65 10.40 18.87 0.70
N TYR A 66 11.41 18.65 -0.13
CA TYR A 66 11.82 17.31 -0.56
C TYR A 66 12.19 16.40 0.62
N SER A 67 13.03 16.89 1.53
CA SER A 67 13.45 16.10 2.70
C SER A 67 12.24 15.69 3.55
N LYS A 68 11.30 16.60 3.77
CA LYS A 68 10.08 16.30 4.53
C LYS A 68 9.17 15.30 3.82
N ALA A 69 9.02 15.42 2.50
CA ALA A 69 8.28 14.45 1.70
C ALA A 69 8.90 13.04 1.79
N LYS A 70 10.24 12.96 1.72
CA LYS A 70 10.99 11.71 1.86
C LYS A 70 10.81 11.10 3.24
N ASP A 71 10.88 11.89 4.31
CA ASP A 71 10.69 11.40 5.67
C ASP A 71 9.29 10.81 5.85
N PHE A 72 8.24 11.48 5.35
CA PHE A 72 6.88 10.94 5.37
C PHE A 72 6.75 9.67 4.53
N TYR A 73 7.34 9.62 3.34
CA TYR A 73 7.37 8.40 2.53
C TYR A 73 8.01 7.24 3.30
N MET A 74 9.16 7.46 3.95
CA MET A 74 9.83 6.42 4.74
C MET A 74 8.98 5.97 5.94
N GLN A 75 8.26 6.87 6.60
CA GLN A 75 7.33 6.51 7.67
C GLN A 75 6.19 5.62 7.16
N ALA A 76 5.63 5.90 5.98
CA ALA A 76 4.61 5.06 5.35
C ALA A 76 5.16 3.70 4.94
N PHE A 77 6.27 3.71 4.20
CA PHE A 77 6.92 2.51 3.67
C PHE A 77 7.28 1.52 4.76
N LEU A 78 7.96 1.96 5.83
CA LEU A 78 8.39 1.07 6.91
C LEU A 78 7.20 0.43 7.65
N ARG A 79 6.10 1.16 7.82
CA ARG A 79 4.88 0.65 8.48
C ARG A 79 4.17 -0.40 7.64
N ILE A 80 4.07 -0.17 6.34
CA ILE A 80 3.48 -1.14 5.41
C ILE A 80 4.33 -2.39 5.35
N VAL A 81 5.66 -2.25 5.22
CA VAL A 81 6.59 -3.39 5.22
C VAL A 81 6.47 -4.18 6.52
N PHE A 82 6.39 -3.50 7.68
CA PHE A 82 6.24 -4.16 8.98
C PHE A 82 4.98 -5.03 9.04
N ILE A 83 3.83 -4.50 8.60
CA ILE A 83 2.56 -5.26 8.64
C ILE A 83 2.51 -6.33 7.54
N ASN A 84 2.98 -6.03 6.32
CA ASN A 84 2.99 -7.01 5.21
C ASN A 84 3.97 -8.17 5.44
N ALA A 85 5.03 -7.98 6.22
CA ALA A 85 5.93 -9.05 6.61
C ALA A 85 5.33 -9.97 7.70
N GLU A 86 4.27 -9.53 8.37
CA GLU A 86 3.58 -10.28 9.41
C GLU A 86 2.51 -11.22 8.80
N ASN A 87 2.43 -12.46 9.28
CA ASN A 87 1.71 -13.53 8.58
C ASN A 87 0.26 -13.76 9.06
N SER A 88 -0.20 -13.04 10.08
CA SER A 88 -1.57 -13.18 10.61
C SER A 88 -2.58 -12.30 9.91
N VAL A 89 -2.12 -11.35 9.09
CA VAL A 89 -2.95 -10.33 8.45
C VAL A 89 -3.75 -9.57 9.51
N GLY A 90 -3.05 -9.15 10.57
CA GLY A 90 -3.60 -8.35 11.67
C GLY A 90 -4.31 -9.14 12.77
N PHE A 91 -4.57 -10.45 12.61
CA PHE A 91 -5.27 -11.23 13.63
C PHE A 91 -4.50 -11.36 14.95
N HIS A 92 -3.16 -11.33 14.94
CA HIS A 92 -2.36 -11.33 16.18
C HIS A 92 -2.57 -10.08 17.04
N ASN A 93 -2.84 -8.91 16.44
CA ASN A 93 -3.15 -7.67 17.15
C ASN A 93 -3.91 -6.68 16.25
N ALA A 94 -5.23 -6.82 16.17
CA ALA A 94 -6.06 -6.08 15.23
C ALA A 94 -5.99 -4.56 15.43
N ALA A 95 -6.00 -4.10 16.69
CA ALA A 95 -5.96 -2.68 17.01
C ALA A 95 -4.63 -2.04 16.59
N GLU A 96 -3.52 -2.72 16.87
CA GLU A 96 -2.19 -2.22 16.50
C GLU A 96 -1.96 -2.26 14.99
N ALA A 97 -2.38 -3.33 14.31
CA ALA A 97 -2.33 -3.39 12.85
C ALA A 97 -3.12 -2.24 12.21
N GLY A 98 -4.33 -1.98 12.72
CA GLY A 98 -5.15 -0.84 12.30
C GLY A 98 -4.48 0.51 12.55
N ARG A 99 -3.86 0.71 13.72
CA ARG A 99 -3.13 1.94 14.06
C ARG A 99 -1.93 2.16 13.13
N VAL A 100 -1.10 1.14 12.94
CA VAL A 100 0.10 1.20 12.09
C VAL A 100 -0.24 1.48 10.63
N LEU A 101 -1.26 0.81 10.08
CA LEU A 101 -1.67 1.04 8.71
C LEU A 101 -2.41 2.38 8.54
N GLY A 102 -3.19 2.81 9.54
CA GLY A 102 -3.79 4.14 9.55
C GLY A 102 -2.74 5.26 9.49
N ASP A 103 -1.68 5.14 10.29
CA ASP A 103 -0.52 6.04 10.22
C ASP A 103 0.13 5.98 8.83
N ALA A 104 0.29 4.79 8.25
CA ALA A 104 0.90 4.64 6.93
C ALA A 104 0.12 5.36 5.82
N VAL A 105 -1.22 5.23 5.82
CA VAL A 105 -2.10 5.99 4.91
C VAL A 105 -1.92 7.49 5.11
N ALA A 106 -1.91 7.96 6.37
CA ALA A 106 -1.75 9.39 6.67
C ALA A 106 -0.38 9.93 6.18
N PHE A 107 0.70 9.18 6.42
CA PHE A 107 2.04 9.56 5.98
C PHE A 107 2.19 9.55 4.46
N ALA A 108 1.63 8.53 3.77
CA ALA A 108 1.62 8.48 2.31
C ALA A 108 0.91 9.72 1.74
N GLY A 109 -0.29 10.05 2.23
CA GLY A 109 -1.03 11.25 1.78
C GLY A 109 -0.28 12.56 2.03
N LYS A 110 0.45 12.68 3.16
CA LYS A 110 1.31 13.85 3.42
C LYS A 110 2.52 13.91 2.48
N SER A 111 3.14 12.78 2.16
CA SER A 111 4.24 12.73 1.21
C SER A 111 3.78 13.11 -0.20
N GLU A 112 2.70 12.49 -0.68
CA GLU A 112 2.11 12.77 -1.99
C GLU A 112 1.79 14.26 -2.16
N SER A 113 1.14 14.88 -1.16
CA SER A 113 0.80 16.30 -1.22
C SER A 113 2.03 17.20 -1.38
N LEU A 114 3.13 16.91 -0.68
CA LEU A 114 4.38 17.67 -0.80
C LEU A 114 5.07 17.42 -2.15
N LEU A 115 5.02 16.19 -2.66
CA LEU A 115 5.58 15.85 -3.96
C LEU A 115 4.83 16.55 -5.09
N ARG A 116 3.49 16.57 -5.05
CA ARG A 116 2.68 17.32 -6.02
C ARG A 116 2.97 18.83 -5.96
N GLN A 117 3.21 19.38 -4.76
CA GLN A 117 3.65 20.78 -4.61
C GLN A 117 5.01 21.03 -5.29
N LEU A 118 5.98 20.12 -5.11
CA LEU A 118 7.30 20.24 -5.74
C LEU A 118 7.20 20.14 -7.27
N LEU A 119 6.41 19.20 -7.78
CA LEU A 119 6.18 19.01 -9.22
C LEU A 119 5.52 20.25 -9.84
N ALA A 120 4.52 20.84 -9.18
CA ALA A 120 3.93 22.10 -9.60
C ALA A 120 4.97 23.24 -9.66
N GLY A 121 5.87 23.29 -8.67
CA GLY A 121 6.96 24.27 -8.62
C GLY A 121 7.94 24.19 -9.79
N VAL A 122 8.06 23.02 -10.42
CA VAL A 122 8.90 22.81 -11.62
C VAL A 122 8.09 22.82 -12.93
N GLY A 123 6.84 23.30 -12.88
CA GLY A 123 5.99 23.50 -14.06
C GLY A 123 5.24 22.25 -14.54
N MET A 124 5.19 21.18 -13.74
CA MET A 124 4.39 19.99 -14.06
C MET A 124 2.97 20.10 -13.51
N ASP A 125 2.02 19.41 -14.14
CA ASP A 125 0.63 19.40 -13.69
C ASP A 125 0.49 18.62 -12.36
N PRO A 126 0.14 19.28 -11.23
CA PRO A 126 -0.05 18.57 -9.97
C PRO A 126 -1.26 17.62 -9.98
N GLY A 127 -2.18 17.77 -10.95
CA GLY A 127 -3.34 16.91 -11.15
C GLY A 127 -3.06 15.68 -12.01
N LEU A 128 -1.82 15.48 -12.48
CA LEU A 128 -1.49 14.33 -13.31
C LEU A 128 -1.86 13.02 -12.60
N GLU A 129 -2.51 12.12 -13.34
CA GLU A 129 -2.73 10.75 -12.92
C GLU A 129 -1.38 10.03 -12.90
N VAL A 130 -1.06 9.40 -11.78
CA VAL A 130 0.23 8.73 -11.59
C VAL A 130 0.09 7.30 -12.09
N ALA A 131 0.68 7.02 -13.26
CA ALA A 131 0.80 5.65 -13.75
C ALA A 131 1.77 4.87 -12.86
N LEU A 132 1.29 3.75 -12.30
CA LEU A 132 2.11 2.82 -11.52
C LEU A 132 2.78 1.78 -12.40
N ASP A 133 2.24 1.52 -13.59
CA ASP A 133 2.68 0.52 -14.57
C ASP A 133 3.14 -0.78 -13.90
N LEU A 134 2.26 -1.35 -13.06
CA LEU A 134 2.60 -2.52 -12.25
C LEU A 134 3.02 -3.72 -13.10
N GLY A 135 2.56 -3.80 -14.35
CA GLY A 135 3.00 -4.79 -15.33
C GLY A 135 4.52 -4.84 -15.51
N GLU A 136 5.23 -3.71 -15.38
CA GLU A 136 6.69 -3.64 -15.44
C GLU A 136 7.36 -4.38 -14.28
N THR A 137 6.75 -4.31 -13.10
CA THR A 137 7.31 -4.89 -11.86
C THR A 137 6.82 -6.29 -11.57
N LEU A 138 5.64 -6.68 -12.07
CA LEU A 138 5.01 -7.97 -11.79
C LEU A 138 5.34 -9.05 -12.81
N ASN A 139 5.80 -8.67 -14.01
CA ASN A 139 6.15 -9.58 -15.10
C ASN A 139 7.66 -9.70 -15.31
N ASN A 140 8.08 -10.79 -15.96
CA ASN A 140 9.49 -11.06 -16.31
C ASN A 140 10.47 -10.99 -15.12
N ARG A 141 10.00 -11.31 -13.90
CA ARG A 141 10.77 -11.13 -12.67
C ARG A 141 11.86 -12.19 -12.49
N GLY A 142 13.08 -11.71 -12.25
CA GLY A 142 14.24 -12.55 -11.91
C GLY A 142 14.71 -13.47 -13.04
N GLU A 143 15.58 -14.42 -12.68
CA GLU A 143 16.10 -15.42 -13.62
C GLU A 143 15.00 -16.34 -14.16
N ALA A 144 14.03 -16.69 -13.29
CA ALA A 144 12.92 -17.59 -13.63
C ALA A 144 11.81 -16.93 -14.48
N LYS A 145 11.91 -15.63 -14.79
CA LYS A 145 10.93 -14.86 -15.58
C LYS A 145 9.50 -15.03 -15.06
N LEU A 146 9.32 -14.88 -13.75
CA LEU A 146 8.01 -15.03 -13.11
C LEU A 146 7.07 -13.91 -13.57
N ASN A 147 5.84 -14.29 -13.95
CA ASN A 147 4.80 -13.38 -14.40
C ASN A 147 3.71 -13.17 -13.35
N PHE A 148 2.88 -12.14 -13.57
CA PHE A 148 1.69 -11.89 -12.77
C PHE A 148 0.69 -13.03 -12.91
N ARG A 149 0.03 -13.37 -11.81
CA ARG A 149 -0.99 -14.42 -11.74
C ARG A 149 -2.27 -13.82 -11.17
N PRO A 150 -3.18 -13.32 -12.02
CA PRO A 150 -4.37 -12.59 -11.57
C PRO A 150 -5.27 -13.45 -10.67
N GLU A 151 -5.26 -14.77 -10.83
CA GLU A 151 -6.01 -15.69 -9.99
C GLU A 151 -5.48 -15.80 -8.54
N GLN A 152 -4.33 -15.18 -8.25
CA GLN A 152 -3.72 -15.13 -6.92
C GLN A 152 -3.79 -13.74 -6.28
N GLU A 153 -4.39 -12.76 -6.95
CA GLU A 153 -4.55 -11.42 -6.42
C GLU A 153 -5.58 -11.38 -5.29
N PHE A 154 -5.22 -10.72 -4.19
CA PHE A 154 -6.16 -10.33 -3.14
C PHE A 154 -6.59 -8.88 -3.38
N THR A 155 -7.80 -8.69 -3.88
CA THR A 155 -8.38 -7.36 -4.12
C THR A 155 -8.90 -6.73 -2.82
N ASP A 156 -9.18 -5.42 -2.83
CA ASP A 156 -9.74 -4.74 -1.65
C ASP A 156 -11.12 -5.32 -1.30
N PRO A 157 -11.29 -5.97 -0.12
CA PRO A 157 -12.56 -6.59 0.26
C PRO A 157 -13.73 -5.59 0.36
N PHE A 158 -13.43 -4.30 0.45
CA PHE A 158 -14.42 -3.23 0.55
C PHE A 158 -14.57 -2.40 -0.75
N GLY A 159 -13.80 -2.71 -1.80
CA GLY A 159 -13.85 -2.03 -3.09
C GLY A 159 -13.59 -0.52 -3.02
N ILE A 160 -12.89 -0.04 -1.99
CA ILE A 160 -12.57 1.39 -1.84
C ILE A 160 -11.35 1.73 -2.67
N GLN A 161 -10.38 0.82 -2.76
CA GLN A 161 -9.16 1.06 -3.53
C GLN A 161 -9.42 1.42 -4.99
N ASP A 162 -10.41 0.78 -5.63
CA ASP A 162 -10.76 1.02 -7.04
C ASP A 162 -11.40 2.41 -7.26
N LYS A 163 -11.80 3.09 -6.19
CA LYS A 163 -12.25 4.49 -6.22
C LYS A 163 -11.12 5.49 -6.01
N LEU A 164 -9.98 5.02 -5.49
CA LEU A 164 -8.82 5.85 -5.17
C LEU A 164 -7.75 5.80 -6.27
N LEU A 165 -7.69 4.69 -7.01
CA LEU A 165 -6.75 4.48 -8.10
C LEU A 165 -7.46 3.76 -9.25
N SER A 166 -7.38 4.32 -10.45
CA SER A 166 -8.02 3.74 -11.64
C SER A 166 -7.28 2.47 -12.11
N GLU A 167 -7.98 1.59 -12.83
CA GLU A 167 -7.35 0.43 -13.49
C GLU A 167 -6.28 0.87 -14.51
N HIS A 168 -6.50 2.00 -15.18
CA HIS A 168 -5.51 2.57 -16.09
C HIS A 168 -4.23 2.95 -15.34
N ALA A 169 -4.36 3.60 -14.19
CA ALA A 169 -3.22 3.97 -13.35
C ALA A 169 -2.50 2.75 -12.75
N LYS A 170 -3.19 1.62 -12.51
CA LYS A 170 -2.53 0.37 -12.09
C LYS A 170 -1.62 -0.18 -13.18
N GLY A 171 -2.01 -0.09 -14.46
CA GLY A 171 -1.19 -0.54 -15.59
C GLY A 171 -0.82 -2.03 -15.53
N LEU A 172 -1.82 -2.87 -15.18
CA LEU A 172 -1.73 -4.34 -15.11
C LEU A 172 -2.06 -5.01 -16.45
#